data_AF-A0A7J5LDR9-F1
#
_entry.id   AF-A0A7J5LDR9-F1
#
_cell.length_a   1.000
_cell.length_b   1.000
_cell.length_c   1.000
_cell.angle_alpha   90.00
_cell.angle_beta   90.00
_cell.angle_gamma   90.00
#
_symmetry.space_group_name_H-M   'P 1'
#
loop_
_entity.id
_entity.type
_entity.pdbx_description
1 polymer ?
#
loop_
_entity_poly.entity_id
_entity_poly.type
_entity_poly.pdbx_seq_one_letter_code
_entity_poly.pdbx_strand_id
1 'polypeptide(L)' 'MAEKSKYQFDEASVQAIIHWAETTQLPKEVVLSESEHIYDTSLYVRANINDIKQHYPDEFYNPAITRLYRLKEFVEGSD' A
#
# COMPACT_ATOMS: atom_id res chain seq x y z
N MET A 1 5.51 3.79 -25.28
CA MET A 1 6.49 4.14 -24.23
C MET A 1 5.97 3.54 -22.95
N ALA A 2 6.55 2.45 -22.46
CA ALA A 2 6.12 1.89 -21.18
C ALA A 2 6.71 2.78 -20.08
N GLU A 3 5.89 3.62 -19.45
CA GLU A 3 6.27 4.21 -18.18
C GLU A 3 6.63 3.06 -17.24
N LYS A 4 7.88 3.03 -16.75
CA LYS A 4 8.23 2.14 -15.66
C LYS A 4 7.38 2.58 -14.48
N SER A 5 6.39 1.76 -14.12
CA SER A 5 5.62 1.95 -12.89
C SER A 5 6.60 2.16 -11.73
N LYS A 6 6.39 3.22 -10.94
CA LYS A 6 7.22 3.54 -9.76
C LYS A 6 7.35 2.35 -8.79
N TYR A 7 6.33 1.49 -8.78
CA TYR A 7 6.22 0.32 -7.91
C TYR A 7 6.27 -0.98 -8.70
N GLN A 8 6.76 -2.03 -8.05
CA GLN A 8 6.80 -3.39 -8.60
C GLN A 8 5.54 -4.16 -8.21
N PHE A 9 4.97 -4.88 -9.18
CA PHE A 9 3.73 -5.65 -9.02
C PHE A 9 3.95 -7.15 -9.27
N ASP A 10 5.19 -7.62 -9.28
CA ASP A 10 5.48 -9.06 -9.31
C ASP A 10 5.13 -9.71 -7.96
N GLU A 11 4.94 -11.03 -7.98
CA GLU A 11 4.45 -11.79 -6.82
C GLU A 11 5.33 -11.59 -5.58
N ALA A 12 6.66 -11.56 -5.73
CA ALA A 12 7.56 -11.39 -4.59
C ALA A 12 7.42 -9.99 -3.98
N SER A 13 7.35 -8.96 -4.82
CA SER A 13 7.12 -7.57 -4.39
C SER A 13 5.77 -7.39 -3.70
N VAL A 14 4.70 -8.01 -4.23
CA VAL A 14 3.35 -7.96 -3.64
C VAL A 14 3.32 -8.65 -2.27
N GLN A 15 3.91 -9.84 -2.15
CA GLN A 15 4.00 -10.53 -0.86
C GLN A 15 4.82 -9.73 0.15
N ALA A 16 5.91 -9.09 -0.28
CA ALA A 16 6.75 -8.27 0.59
C ALA A 16 6.00 -7.04 1.14
N ILE A 17 5.21 -6.35 0.31
CA ILE A 17 4.46 -5.17 0.78
C ILE A 17 3.28 -5.55 1.68
N ILE A 18 2.61 -6.68 1.42
CA ILE A 18 1.59 -7.23 2.34
C ILE A 18 2.23 -7.56 3.69
N HIS A 19 3.34 -8.29 3.67
CA HIS A 19 4.03 -8.70 4.90
C HIS A 19 4.48 -7.50 5.73
N TRP A 20 5.03 -6.48 5.08
CA TRP A 20 5.37 -5.22 5.72
C TRP A 20 4.13 -4.58 6.36
N ALA A 21 3.03 -4.47 5.62
CA ALA A 21 1.81 -3.83 6.12
C ALA A 21 1.14 -4.60 7.28
N GLU A 22 1.28 -5.93 7.32
CA GLU A 22 0.77 -6.78 8.41
C GLU A 22 1.65 -6.74 9.68
N THR A 23 2.93 -6.41 9.56
CA THR A 23 3.90 -6.51 10.67
C THR A 23 4.38 -5.17 11.21
N THR A 24 4.30 -4.10 10.43
CA THR A 24 4.76 -2.78 10.86
C THR A 24 3.77 -2.14 11.84
N GLN A 25 4.29 -1.44 12.84
CA GLN A 25 3.47 -0.64 13.73
C GLN A 25 3.18 0.72 13.07
N LEU A 26 1.93 0.94 12.68
CA LEU A 26 1.49 2.18 12.03
C LEU A 26 0.92 3.16 13.06
N PRO A 27 1.12 4.48 12.89
CA PRO A 27 0.37 5.47 13.64
C PRO A 27 -1.13 5.32 13.32
N LYS A 28 -2.00 5.68 14.27
CA LYS A 28 -3.46 5.55 14.09
C LYS A 28 -3.98 6.30 12.85
N GLU A 29 -3.43 7.49 12.63
CA GLU A 29 -3.87 8.45 11.62
C GLU A 29 -2.67 8.95 10.82
N VAL A 30 -2.83 9.10 9.50
CA VAL A 30 -1.79 9.51 8.56
C VAL A 30 -2.37 10.48 7.52
N VAL A 31 -1.73 11.64 7.36
CA VAL A 31 -2.03 12.58 6.28
C VAL A 31 -0.96 12.42 5.19
N LEU A 32 -1.27 11.64 4.14
CA LEU A 32 -0.34 11.45 3.02
C LEU A 32 -0.24 12.69 2.12
N SER A 33 -1.32 13.47 2.05
CA SER A 33 -1.40 14.77 1.36
C SER A 33 -2.64 15.54 1.85
N GLU A 34 -2.81 16.80 1.44
CA GLU A 34 -4.02 17.58 1.77
C GLU A 34 -5.33 16.90 1.36
N SER A 35 -5.32 16.06 0.30
CA SER A 35 -6.49 15.35 -0.21
C SER A 35 -6.59 13.89 0.25
N GLU A 36 -5.57 13.37 0.94
CA GLU A 36 -5.51 11.97 1.33
C GLU A 36 -5.18 11.84 2.81
N HIS A 37 -6.25 11.78 3.59
CA HIS A 37 -6.19 11.62 5.03
C HIS A 37 -6.75 10.24 5.42
N ILE A 38 -5.91 9.43 6.05
CA ILE A 38 -6.23 8.10 6.56
C ILE A 38 -6.47 8.21 8.07
N TYR A 39 -7.72 8.17 8.51
CA TYR A 39 -8.11 8.29 9.92
C TYR A 39 -7.87 7.02 10.75
N ASP A 40 -7.88 5.85 10.09
CA ASP A 40 -7.62 4.56 10.70
C ASP A 40 -6.75 3.73 9.75
N THR A 41 -5.45 3.74 10.02
CA THR A 41 -4.45 3.03 9.21
C THR A 41 -4.63 1.51 9.24
N SER A 42 -5.15 0.96 10.35
CA SER A 42 -5.39 -0.48 10.48
C SER A 42 -6.52 -0.93 9.54
N LEU A 43 -7.62 -0.17 9.53
CA LEU A 43 -8.74 -0.42 8.63
C LEU A 43 -8.32 -0.23 7.16
N TYR A 44 -7.56 0.83 6.87
CA TYR A 44 -7.05 1.12 5.53
C TYR A 44 -6.16 -0.01 5.00
N VAL A 45 -5.19 -0.47 5.78
CA VAL A 45 -4.31 -1.58 5.41
C VAL A 45 -5.12 -2.85 5.19
N ARG A 46 -6.03 -3.19 6.10
CA ARG A 46 -6.86 -4.39 5.99
C ARG A 46 -7.71 -4.39 4.72
N ALA A 47 -8.31 -3.25 4.37
CA ALA A 47 -9.12 -3.13 3.15
C ALA A 47 -8.27 -3.37 1.89
N ASN A 48 -7.10 -2.71 1.79
CA ASN A 48 -6.23 -2.89 0.62
C ASN A 48 -5.65 -4.30 0.54
N ILE A 49 -5.27 -4.92 1.67
CA ILE A 49 -4.81 -6.33 1.68
C ILE A 49 -5.92 -7.27 1.22
N ASN A 50 -7.16 -7.05 1.65
CA ASN A 50 -8.29 -7.88 1.20
C ASN A 50 -8.50 -7.78 -0.30
N ASP A 51 -8.49 -6.58 -0.87
CA ASP A 51 -8.59 -6.37 -2.32
C ASP A 51 -7.47 -7.11 -3.06
N ILE A 52 -6.23 -7.01 -2.58
CA ILE A 52 -5.08 -7.70 -3.19
C ILE A 52 -5.26 -9.22 -3.11
N LYS A 53 -5.65 -9.77 -1.95
CA LYS A 53 -5.84 -11.22 -1.77
C LYS A 53 -6.98 -11.78 -2.62
N GLN A 54 -8.01 -10.98 -2.91
CA GLN A 54 -9.17 -11.41 -3.71
C GLN A 54 -8.94 -11.31 -5.21
N HIS A 55 -8.13 -10.34 -5.65
CA HIS A 55 -8.09 -9.97 -7.06
C HIS A 55 -6.73 -10.07 -7.73
N TYR A 56 -5.61 -10.11 -6.99
CA TYR A 56 -4.30 -10.28 -7.60
C TYR A 56 -4.23 -11.61 -8.38
N PRO A 57 -3.71 -11.63 -9.63
CA PRO A 57 -2.90 -10.60 -10.30
C PRO A 57 -3.66 -9.65 -11.26
N ASP A 58 -4.96 -9.38 -11.05
CA ASP A 58 -5.71 -8.42 -11.86
C ASP A 58 -5.16 -6.98 -11.70
N GLU A 59 -4.62 -6.42 -12.79
CA GLU A 59 -4.03 -5.08 -12.82
C GLU A 59 -5.02 -3.97 -12.46
N PHE A 60 -6.33 -4.19 -12.61
CA PHE A 60 -7.36 -3.25 -12.16
C PHE A 60 -7.24 -2.93 -10.66
N TYR A 61 -6.72 -3.88 -9.86
CA TYR A 61 -6.55 -3.75 -8.41
C TYR A 61 -5.14 -3.32 -7.99
N ASN A 62 -4.23 -3.03 -8.93
CA ASN A 62 -2.92 -2.41 -8.63
C ASN A 62 -2.98 -1.11 -7.79
N PRO A 63 -4.06 -0.30 -7.81
CA PRO A 63 -4.20 0.81 -6.88
C PRO A 63 -4.11 0.40 -5.40
N ALA A 64 -4.59 -0.78 -5.01
CA ALA A 64 -4.49 -1.27 -3.62
C ALA A 64 -3.02 -1.51 -3.21
N ILE A 65 -2.22 -2.08 -4.12
CA ILE A 65 -0.78 -2.29 -3.93
C ILE A 65 -0.05 -0.93 -3.87
N THR A 66 -0.38 -0.02 -4.78
CA THR A 66 0.19 1.33 -4.85
C THR A 66 -0.03 2.12 -3.56
N ARG A 67 -1.22 2.01 -2.96
CA ARG A 67 -1.56 2.63 -1.68
C ARG A 67 -0.69 2.12 -0.53
N LEU A 68 -0.44 0.82 -0.45
CA LEU A 68 0.46 0.26 0.57
C LEU A 68 1.90 0.76 0.40
N TYR A 69 2.41 0.85 -0.83
CA TYR A 69 3.72 1.44 -1.09
C TYR A 69 3.80 2.91 -0.69
N ARG A 70 2.77 3.72 -1.00
CA ARG A 70 2.75 5.14 -0.60
C ARG A 70 2.70 5.32 0.91
N LEU A 71 1.93 4.47 1.60
CA LEU A 71 1.91 4.45 3.07
C LEU A 71 3.29 4.08 3.62
N LYS A 72 3.97 3.08 3.01
CA LYS A 72 5.33 2.70 3.39
C LYS A 72 6.33 3.82 3.21
N GLU A 73 6.35 4.45 2.05
CA GLU A 73 7.22 5.58 1.77
C GLU A 73 7.00 6.74 2.74
N PHE A 74 5.75 7.01 3.12
CA PHE A 74 5.45 8.05 4.12
C PHE A 74 6.01 7.67 5.50
N VAL A 75 5.76 6.45 5.97
CA VAL A 75 6.16 6.01 7.31
C VAL A 75 7.68 5.85 7.44
N GLU A 76 8.34 5.34 6.40
CA GLU A 76 9.80 5.10 6.41
C GLU A 76 10.61 6.30 5.91
N GLY A 77 10.01 7.21 5.14
CA GLY A 77 10.65 8.42 4.62
C GLY A 77 10.47 9.66 5.48
N SER A 78 9.73 9.56 6.59
CA SER A 78 9.63 10.60 7.61
C SER A 78 10.83 10.52 8.57
N ASP A 79 12.01 10.94 8.12
CA ASP A 79 13.19 11.26 8.96
C ASP A 79 13.44 12.77 8.97
#